data_AF-A0A949IZG5-F1
#
_entry.id   AF-A0A949IZG5-F1
#
_cell.length_a   1.000
_cell.length_b   1.000
_cell.length_c   1.000
_cell.angle_alpha   90.00
_cell.angle_beta   90.00
_cell.angle_gamma   90.00
#
_symmetry.space_group_name_H-M   'P 1'
#
loop_
_entity.id
_entity.type
_entity.pdbx_description
1 polymer ?
#
loop_
_entity_poly.entity_id
_entity_poly.type
_entity_poly.pdbx_seq_one_letter_code
_entity_poly.pdbx_strand_id
1 'polypeptide(L)'
;MKFDYTGLKKDKVVEEAFEYAQEHNKKLVPEITQQLEKQLEEQYQQRLAALDDARDAGYVTEDQYAQNKAQLDRSAAFQKRSLLMLAQQQLDYLFGTAKLAPALELQTNSESTSPALIAAALLVDCVRDPVDYKKVEAQFGAAVAGLVAEVLHIDSYPGTAAADISSASVDAKRIFMAGLTTELSQIVNQLAMMPPGAVAEAPPKYEETMFNQVQLLWGNDKKQDKRLVDVFNRAAEALSSPFRIEVTPAGTPALVESTSATPQTPTFPGQKKGPKLTWGDDKTP
;
A
#
# COMPACT_ATOMS: atom_id res chain seq x y z
N MET A 1 -1.88 -14.68 10.11
CA MET A 1 -2.31 -13.79 11.23
C MET A 1 -3.63 -14.29 11.82
N LYS A 2 -3.91 -14.22 13.14
CA LYS A 2 -5.24 -14.59 13.68
C LYS A 2 -6.15 -13.37 13.79
N PHE A 3 -7.46 -13.55 13.63
CA PHE A 3 -8.46 -12.48 13.68
C PHE A 3 -8.39 -11.65 14.97
N ASP A 4 -8.25 -12.32 16.13
CA ASP A 4 -8.15 -11.67 17.45
C ASP A 4 -7.01 -10.65 17.58
N TYR A 5 -5.98 -10.72 16.74
CA TYR A 5 -4.82 -9.82 16.79
C TYR A 5 -4.91 -8.66 15.79
N THR A 6 -6.00 -8.58 15.02
CA THR A 6 -6.14 -7.60 13.92
C THR A 6 -6.59 -6.22 14.40
N GLY A 7 -7.30 -6.14 15.53
CA GLY A 7 -7.98 -4.92 15.97
C GLY A 7 -9.32 -4.66 15.28
N LEU A 8 -9.76 -5.54 14.37
CA LEU A 8 -11.11 -5.49 13.82
C LEU A 8 -12.15 -5.78 14.91
N LYS A 9 -13.30 -5.13 14.81
CA LYS A 9 -14.42 -5.33 15.72
C LYS A 9 -14.89 -6.78 15.62
N LYS A 10 -15.06 -7.41 16.79
CA LYS A 10 -15.59 -8.78 16.88
C LYS A 10 -17.04 -8.81 16.43
N ASP A 11 -17.24 -9.30 15.21
CA ASP A 11 -18.52 -9.53 14.58
C ASP A 11 -18.38 -10.76 13.69
N LYS A 12 -19.41 -11.61 13.67
CA LYS A 12 -19.37 -12.89 12.96
C LYS A 12 -19.13 -12.71 11.46
N VAL A 13 -19.78 -11.74 10.83
CA VAL A 13 -19.65 -11.51 9.37
C VAL A 13 -18.24 -11.01 9.04
N VAL A 14 -17.67 -10.17 9.91
CA VAL A 14 -16.31 -9.63 9.75
C VAL A 14 -15.25 -10.72 9.93
N GLU A 15 -15.42 -11.59 10.94
CA GLU A 15 -14.53 -12.72 11.18
C GLU A 15 -14.57 -13.73 10.03
N GLU A 16 -15.77 -14.10 9.56
CA GLU A 16 -15.93 -14.98 8.40
C GLU A 16 -15.33 -14.39 7.11
N ALA A 17 -15.50 -13.08 6.88
CA ALA A 17 -14.91 -12.40 5.73
C ALA A 17 -13.38 -12.36 5.82
N PHE A 18 -12.83 -12.13 7.00
CA PHE A 18 -11.39 -12.17 7.25
C PHE A 18 -10.81 -13.56 6.97
N GLU A 19 -11.43 -14.61 7.50
CA GLU A 19 -10.99 -16.00 7.27
C GLU A 19 -11.09 -16.39 5.80
N TYR A 20 -12.19 -16.01 5.13
CA TYR A 20 -12.36 -16.23 3.70
C TYR A 20 -11.26 -15.54 2.89
N ALA A 21 -10.99 -14.27 3.18
CA ALA A 21 -9.96 -13.49 2.49
C ALA A 21 -8.55 -14.05 2.73
N GLN A 22 -8.25 -14.55 3.94
CA GLN A 22 -6.99 -15.22 4.22
C GLN A 22 -6.85 -16.52 3.44
N GLU A 23 -7.89 -17.34 3.42
CA GLU A 23 -7.88 -18.61 2.70
C GLU A 23 -7.78 -18.41 1.19
N HIS A 24 -8.46 -17.38 0.67
CA HIS A 24 -8.29 -16.94 -0.71
C HIS A 24 -6.83 -16.57 -1.02
N ASN A 25 -6.18 -15.76 -0.18
CA ASN A 25 -4.77 -15.39 -0.38
C ASN A 25 -3.83 -16.61 -0.34
N LYS A 26 -4.06 -17.59 0.54
CA LYS A 26 -3.25 -18.82 0.59
C LYS A 26 -3.32 -19.62 -0.72
N LYS A 27 -4.46 -19.60 -1.42
CA LYS A 27 -4.62 -20.29 -2.72
C LYS A 27 -3.75 -19.66 -3.82
N LEU A 28 -3.26 -18.44 -3.62
CA LEU A 28 -2.36 -17.75 -4.56
C LEU A 28 -0.88 -18.15 -4.37
N VAL A 29 -0.53 -18.85 -3.29
CA VAL A 29 0.87 -19.25 -3.01
C VAL A 29 1.53 -19.95 -4.21
N PRO A 30 0.90 -20.91 -4.91
CA PRO A 30 1.52 -21.56 -6.07
C PRO A 30 1.83 -20.57 -7.21
N GLU A 31 0.89 -19.67 -7.52
CA GLU A 31 1.03 -18.67 -8.57
C GLU A 31 2.17 -17.69 -8.25
N ILE A 32 2.19 -17.15 -7.03
CA ILE A 32 3.26 -16.26 -6.57
C ILE A 32 4.61 -16.96 -6.54
N THR A 33 4.66 -18.22 -6.08
CA THR A 33 5.90 -19.01 -6.09
C THR A 33 6.43 -19.19 -7.51
N GLN A 34 5.56 -19.47 -8.48
CA GLN A 34 5.94 -19.60 -9.88
C GLN A 34 6.46 -18.27 -10.47
N GLN A 35 5.82 -17.15 -10.15
CA GLN A 35 6.28 -15.83 -10.57
C GLN A 35 7.66 -15.50 -9.98
N LEU A 36 7.87 -15.76 -8.69
CA LEU A 36 9.16 -15.57 -8.03
C LEU A 36 10.25 -16.49 -8.60
N GLU A 37 9.91 -17.74 -8.95
CA GLU A 37 10.84 -18.66 -9.60
C GLU A 37 11.29 -18.13 -10.97
N LYS A 38 10.35 -17.60 -11.77
CA LYS A 38 10.67 -16.98 -13.06
C LYS A 38 11.59 -15.76 -12.89
N GLN A 39 11.29 -14.88 -11.94
CA GLN A 39 12.14 -13.72 -11.65
C GLN A 39 13.55 -14.13 -11.19
N LEU A 40 13.66 -15.17 -10.37
CA LEU A 40 14.95 -15.69 -9.92
C LEU A 40 15.78 -16.24 -11.09
N GLU A 41 15.14 -16.97 -12.00
CA GLU A 41 15.78 -17.50 -13.20
C GLU A 41 16.27 -16.36 -14.11
N GLU A 42 15.43 -15.36 -14.38
CA GLU A 42 15.81 -14.19 -15.17
C GLU A 42 17.01 -13.45 -14.55
N GLN A 43 17.01 -13.23 -13.23
CA GLN A 43 18.14 -12.61 -12.53
C GLN A 43 19.42 -13.47 -12.59
N TYR A 44 19.29 -14.79 -12.48
CA TYR A 44 20.42 -15.70 -12.60
C TYR A 44 21.03 -15.63 -14.00
N GLN A 45 20.21 -15.70 -15.05
CA GLN A 45 20.67 -15.62 -16.44
C GLN A 45 21.33 -14.27 -16.76
N GLN A 46 20.77 -13.16 -16.27
CA GLN A 46 21.39 -11.83 -16.43
C GLN A 46 22.78 -11.76 -15.77
N ARG A 47 22.93 -12.31 -14.56
CA ARG A 47 24.22 -12.32 -13.85
C ARG A 47 25.23 -13.27 -14.50
N LEU A 48 24.76 -14.40 -15.02
CA LEU A 48 25.60 -15.34 -15.75
C LEU A 48 26.12 -14.72 -17.05
N ALA A 49 25.25 -14.09 -17.83
CA ALA A 49 25.64 -13.39 -19.06
C ALA A 49 26.67 -12.29 -18.78
N ALA A 50 26.46 -11.47 -17.73
CA ALA A 50 27.44 -10.46 -17.33
C ALA A 50 28.80 -11.06 -16.90
N LEU A 51 28.79 -12.25 -16.29
CA LEU A 51 30.02 -12.96 -15.93
C LEU A 51 30.72 -13.57 -17.16
N ASP A 52 29.94 -14.09 -18.12
CA ASP A 52 30.45 -14.57 -19.41
C ASP A 52 31.10 -13.43 -20.21
N ASP A 53 30.42 -12.28 -20.31
CA ASP A 53 30.96 -11.09 -20.98
C ASP A 53 32.27 -10.61 -20.32
N ALA A 54 32.34 -10.64 -18.99
CA ALA A 54 33.56 -10.27 -18.26
C ALA A 54 34.72 -11.25 -18.51
N ARG A 55 34.42 -12.54 -18.65
CA ARG A 55 35.42 -13.57 -19.02
C ARG A 55 35.91 -13.34 -20.44
N ASP A 56 35.00 -13.16 -21.39
CA ASP A 56 35.31 -13.00 -22.80
C ASP A 56 36.09 -11.70 -23.08
N ALA A 57 35.85 -10.65 -22.29
CA ALA A 57 36.62 -9.40 -22.30
C ALA A 57 37.98 -9.49 -21.55
N GLY A 58 38.27 -10.62 -20.89
CA GLY A 58 39.51 -10.83 -20.15
C GLY A 58 39.60 -10.09 -18.82
N TYR A 59 38.48 -9.60 -18.28
CA TYR A 59 38.44 -8.93 -16.98
C TYR A 59 38.49 -9.90 -15.79
N VAL A 60 38.17 -11.18 -16.02
CA VAL A 60 38.27 -12.26 -15.03
C VAL A 60 39.05 -13.44 -15.59
N THR A 61 39.83 -14.10 -14.75
CA THR A 61 40.52 -15.34 -15.12
C THR A 61 39.56 -16.53 -15.12
N GLU A 62 39.94 -17.65 -15.77
CA GLU A 62 39.16 -18.89 -15.75
C GLU A 62 38.89 -19.40 -14.32
N ASP A 63 39.89 -19.33 -13.43
CA ASP A 63 39.74 -19.72 -12.03
C ASP A 63 38.75 -18.81 -11.30
N GLN A 64 38.80 -17.50 -11.54
CA GLN A 64 37.86 -16.53 -10.97
C GLN A 64 36.45 -16.74 -11.52
N TYR A 65 36.32 -17.01 -12.83
CA TYR A 65 35.05 -17.33 -13.47
C TYR A 65 34.43 -18.58 -12.85
N ALA A 66 35.19 -19.68 -12.71
CA ALA A 66 34.71 -20.92 -12.13
C ALA A 66 34.24 -20.74 -10.67
N GLN A 67 35.00 -19.99 -9.87
CA GLN A 67 34.62 -19.66 -8.49
C GLN A 67 33.34 -18.81 -8.42
N ASN A 68 33.26 -17.75 -9.23
CA ASN A 68 32.11 -16.85 -9.28
C ASN A 68 30.86 -17.58 -9.77
N LYS A 69 30.98 -18.41 -10.81
CA LYS A 69 29.87 -19.23 -11.31
C LYS A 69 29.40 -20.22 -10.25
N ALA A 70 30.30 -20.92 -9.57
CA ALA A 70 29.94 -21.83 -8.48
C ALA A 70 29.28 -21.09 -7.29
N GLN A 71 29.61 -19.81 -7.05
CA GLN A 71 28.93 -18.98 -6.07
C GLN A 71 27.53 -18.57 -6.53
N LEU A 72 27.36 -18.18 -7.80
CA LEU A 72 26.06 -17.87 -8.40
C LEU A 72 25.13 -19.09 -8.33
N ASP A 73 25.60 -20.26 -8.73
CA ASP A 73 24.84 -21.53 -8.71
C ASP A 73 24.38 -21.88 -7.28
N ARG A 74 25.28 -21.74 -6.29
CA ARG A 74 24.94 -21.95 -4.88
C ARG A 74 23.92 -20.94 -4.36
N SER A 75 24.05 -19.67 -4.72
CA SER A 75 23.09 -18.63 -4.33
C SER A 75 21.72 -18.87 -4.92
N ALA A 76 21.64 -19.19 -6.22
CA ALA A 76 20.38 -19.51 -6.89
C ALA A 76 19.70 -20.73 -6.27
N ALA A 77 20.45 -21.81 -6.00
CA ALA A 77 19.91 -23.00 -5.33
C ALA A 77 19.38 -22.69 -3.91
N PHE A 78 20.07 -21.84 -3.15
CA PHE A 78 19.61 -21.41 -1.82
C PHE A 78 18.32 -20.56 -1.89
N GLN A 79 18.27 -19.60 -2.81
CA GLN A 79 17.10 -18.76 -3.03
C GLN A 79 15.90 -19.60 -3.48
N LYS A 80 16.11 -20.56 -4.39
CA LYS A 80 15.09 -21.50 -4.86
C LYS A 80 14.44 -22.29 -3.72
N ARG A 81 15.23 -22.75 -2.74
CA ARG A 81 14.73 -23.45 -1.54
C ARG A 81 13.89 -22.54 -0.62
N SER A 82 14.12 -21.24 -0.68
CA SER A 82 13.43 -20.25 0.16
C SER A 82 12.17 -19.67 -0.48
N LEU A 83 11.89 -19.99 -1.76
CA LEU A 83 10.80 -19.36 -2.52
C LEU A 83 9.43 -19.51 -1.86
N LEU A 84 9.09 -20.69 -1.36
CA LEU A 84 7.79 -20.92 -0.72
C LEU A 84 7.60 -20.03 0.52
N MET A 85 8.65 -19.89 1.33
CA MET A 85 8.63 -19.01 2.50
C MET A 85 8.48 -17.55 2.10
N LEU A 86 9.22 -17.11 1.07
CA LEU A 86 9.13 -15.74 0.55
C LEU A 86 7.73 -15.44 -0.02
N ALA A 87 7.14 -16.39 -0.76
CA ALA A 87 5.79 -16.26 -1.29
C ALA A 87 4.76 -16.11 -0.16
N GLN A 88 4.88 -16.89 0.91
CA GLN A 88 4.00 -16.77 2.08
C GLN A 88 4.17 -15.43 2.79
N GLN A 89 5.41 -14.98 3.02
CA GLN A 89 5.68 -13.68 3.63
C GLN A 89 5.12 -12.52 2.78
N GLN A 90 5.26 -12.58 1.47
CA GLN A 90 4.72 -11.58 0.55
C GLN A 90 3.19 -11.57 0.60
N LEU A 91 2.53 -12.74 0.62
CA LEU A 91 1.08 -12.82 0.71
C LEU A 91 0.53 -12.34 2.06
N ASP A 92 1.23 -12.62 3.16
CA ASP A 92 0.88 -12.09 4.48
C ASP A 92 1.03 -10.57 4.53
N TYR A 93 2.10 -10.03 3.92
CA TYR A 93 2.29 -8.59 3.77
C TYR A 93 1.18 -7.95 2.94
N LEU A 94 0.86 -8.52 1.78
CA LEU A 94 -0.23 -8.04 0.90
C LEU A 94 -1.59 -8.14 1.59
N PHE A 95 -1.85 -9.22 2.33
CA PHE A 95 -3.07 -9.33 3.13
C PHE A 95 -3.17 -8.20 4.16
N GLY A 96 -2.07 -7.94 4.89
CA GLY A 96 -2.02 -6.88 5.89
C GLY A 96 -2.23 -5.48 5.29
N THR A 97 -1.63 -5.21 4.14
CA THR A 97 -1.56 -3.87 3.53
C THR A 97 -2.74 -3.56 2.62
N ALA A 98 -3.16 -4.50 1.76
CA ALA A 98 -4.20 -4.26 0.76
C ALA A 98 -5.61 -4.62 1.25
N LYS A 99 -5.74 -5.50 2.26
CA LYS A 99 -7.06 -5.95 2.76
C LYS A 99 -7.34 -5.47 4.17
N LEU A 100 -6.46 -5.81 5.11
CA LEU A 100 -6.69 -5.52 6.52
C LEU A 100 -6.59 -4.02 6.83
N ALA A 101 -5.58 -3.33 6.30
CA ALA A 101 -5.38 -1.91 6.59
C ALA A 101 -6.56 -1.03 6.11
N PRO A 102 -7.11 -1.18 4.88
CA PRO A 102 -8.31 -0.44 4.47
C PRO A 102 -9.54 -0.73 5.34
N ALA A 103 -9.73 -1.99 5.75
CA ALA A 103 -10.82 -2.36 6.65
C ALA A 103 -10.70 -1.71 8.04
N LEU A 104 -9.48 -1.63 8.58
CA LEU A 104 -9.18 -0.92 9.84
C LEU A 104 -9.33 0.60 9.69
N GLU A 105 -8.93 1.15 8.54
CA GLU A 105 -9.07 2.56 8.21
C GLU A 105 -10.55 2.95 8.16
N LEU A 106 -11.41 2.15 7.52
CA LEU A 106 -12.87 2.29 7.55
C LEU A 106 -13.42 2.27 8.97
N GLN A 107 -13.07 1.26 9.75
CA GLN A 107 -13.55 1.10 11.13
C GLN A 107 -13.16 2.28 12.01
N THR A 108 -11.96 2.83 11.79
CA THR A 108 -11.40 3.88 12.65
C THR A 108 -11.84 5.26 12.22
N ASN A 109 -11.99 5.50 10.91
CA ASN A 109 -12.11 6.85 10.35
C ASN A 109 -13.40 7.13 9.56
N SER A 110 -14.37 6.21 9.56
CA SER A 110 -15.73 6.50 9.04
C SER A 110 -16.68 6.99 10.15
N GLU A 111 -17.67 7.80 9.77
CA GLU A 111 -18.79 8.23 10.62
C GLU A 111 -19.75 7.07 10.92
N SER A 112 -19.90 6.14 9.99
CA SER A 112 -20.77 4.96 10.13
C SER A 112 -20.16 3.76 9.46
N THR A 113 -19.84 2.74 10.28
CA THR A 113 -19.24 1.49 9.82
C THR A 113 -20.11 0.30 10.21
N SER A 114 -20.74 -0.33 9.23
CA SER A 114 -21.48 -1.59 9.44
C SER A 114 -20.53 -2.79 9.31
N PRO A 115 -20.85 -3.95 9.92
CA PRO A 115 -20.10 -5.18 9.69
C PRO A 115 -20.02 -5.57 8.21
N ALA A 116 -21.11 -5.36 7.45
CA ALA A 116 -21.15 -5.63 6.01
C ALA A 116 -20.17 -4.74 5.22
N LEU A 117 -20.01 -3.47 5.62
CA LEU A 117 -19.05 -2.56 5.01
C LEU A 117 -17.60 -3.01 5.22
N ILE A 118 -17.26 -3.43 6.45
CA ILE A 118 -15.92 -3.96 6.77
C ILE A 118 -15.67 -5.27 6.02
N ALA A 119 -16.67 -6.16 5.99
CA ALA A 119 -16.58 -7.41 5.25
C ALA A 119 -16.36 -7.18 3.76
N ALA A 120 -17.11 -6.26 3.13
CA ALA A 120 -16.92 -5.89 1.74
C ALA A 120 -15.49 -5.39 1.47
N ALA A 121 -14.96 -4.52 2.33
CA ALA A 121 -13.59 -4.01 2.19
C ALA A 121 -12.52 -5.12 2.26
N LEU A 122 -12.70 -6.13 3.11
CA LEU A 122 -11.78 -7.29 3.17
C LEU A 122 -11.85 -8.16 1.90
N LEU A 123 -13.00 -8.16 1.22
CA LEU A 123 -13.34 -9.08 0.15
C LEU A 123 -13.12 -8.52 -1.27
N VAL A 124 -12.80 -7.23 -1.44
CA VAL A 124 -12.66 -6.58 -2.76
C VAL A 124 -11.78 -7.40 -3.72
N ASP A 125 -10.50 -7.63 -3.41
CA ASP A 125 -9.62 -8.43 -4.29
C ASP A 125 -9.78 -9.95 -4.14
N CYS A 126 -10.83 -10.40 -3.46
CA CYS A 126 -11.22 -11.82 -3.46
C CYS A 126 -12.18 -12.16 -4.60
N VAL A 127 -12.60 -11.16 -5.40
CA VAL A 127 -13.45 -11.33 -6.58
C VAL A 127 -12.65 -10.99 -7.83
N ARG A 128 -12.31 -12.00 -8.63
CA ARG A 128 -11.56 -11.85 -9.90
C ARG A 128 -12.42 -12.12 -11.13
N ASP A 129 -13.49 -12.85 -10.95
CA ASP A 129 -14.39 -13.27 -12.02
C ASP A 129 -15.84 -13.44 -11.53
N PRO A 130 -16.80 -13.66 -12.42
CA PRO A 130 -18.20 -13.85 -12.04
C PRO A 130 -18.46 -15.08 -11.16
N VAL A 131 -17.57 -16.08 -11.14
CA VAL A 131 -17.71 -17.26 -10.30
C VAL A 131 -17.36 -16.90 -8.86
N ASP A 132 -16.30 -16.14 -8.64
CA ASP A 132 -15.93 -15.65 -7.31
C ASP A 132 -16.97 -14.68 -6.75
N TYR A 133 -17.53 -13.80 -7.60
CA TYR A 133 -18.65 -12.94 -7.21
C TYR A 133 -19.82 -13.78 -6.65
N LYS A 134 -20.23 -14.83 -7.37
CA LYS A 134 -21.32 -15.71 -6.93
C LYS A 134 -21.02 -16.45 -5.62
N LYS A 135 -19.76 -16.80 -5.37
CA LYS A 135 -19.36 -17.40 -4.08
C LYS A 135 -19.49 -16.39 -2.95
N VAL A 136 -19.02 -15.16 -3.16
CA VAL A 136 -19.14 -14.08 -2.17
C VAL A 136 -20.61 -13.74 -1.92
N GLU A 137 -21.43 -13.64 -2.96
CA GLU A 137 -22.87 -13.41 -2.84
C GLU A 137 -23.57 -14.53 -2.06
N ALA A 138 -23.26 -15.80 -2.37
CA ALA A 138 -23.85 -16.94 -1.69
C ALA A 138 -23.47 -17.00 -0.20
N GLN A 139 -22.25 -16.60 0.16
CA GLN A 139 -21.75 -16.71 1.53
C GLN A 139 -22.05 -15.48 2.39
N PHE A 140 -21.92 -14.27 1.84
CA PHE A 140 -22.03 -13.00 2.58
C PHE A 140 -23.27 -12.18 2.21
N GLY A 141 -24.03 -12.63 1.22
CA GLY A 141 -25.26 -11.99 0.76
C GLY A 141 -25.03 -10.90 -0.29
N ALA A 142 -26.10 -10.54 -0.98
CA ALA A 142 -26.10 -9.58 -2.09
C ALA A 142 -25.62 -8.18 -1.70
N ALA A 143 -25.85 -7.75 -0.44
CA ALA A 143 -25.39 -6.45 0.03
C ALA A 143 -23.85 -6.34 0.04
N VAL A 144 -23.15 -7.36 0.56
CA VAL A 144 -21.69 -7.40 0.59
C VAL A 144 -21.13 -7.56 -0.83
N ALA A 145 -21.70 -8.48 -1.61
CA ALA A 145 -21.25 -8.72 -2.98
C ALA A 145 -21.45 -7.50 -3.89
N GLY A 146 -22.58 -6.79 -3.75
CA GLY A 146 -22.86 -5.55 -4.48
C GLY A 146 -21.82 -4.47 -4.21
N LEU A 147 -21.49 -4.22 -2.94
CA LEU A 147 -20.43 -3.28 -2.57
C LEU A 147 -19.07 -3.67 -3.14
N VAL A 148 -18.71 -4.96 -3.06
CA VAL A 148 -17.46 -5.47 -3.66
C VAL A 148 -17.44 -5.22 -5.17
N ALA A 149 -18.54 -5.48 -5.87
CA ALA A 149 -18.61 -5.27 -7.32
C ALA A 149 -18.53 -3.79 -7.71
N GLU A 150 -19.17 -2.88 -6.97
CA GLU A 150 -19.07 -1.44 -7.22
C GLU A 150 -17.63 -0.95 -7.10
N VAL A 151 -16.93 -1.33 -6.03
CA VAL A 151 -15.53 -0.94 -5.81
C VAL A 151 -14.62 -1.52 -6.89
N LEU A 152 -14.76 -2.84 -7.16
CA LEU A 152 -13.97 -3.51 -8.20
C LEU A 152 -14.20 -2.88 -9.59
N HIS A 153 -15.42 -2.42 -9.88
CA HIS A 153 -15.74 -1.76 -11.14
C HIS A 153 -14.98 -0.44 -11.28
N ILE A 154 -14.95 0.38 -10.23
CA ILE A 154 -14.17 1.64 -10.23
C ILE A 154 -12.69 1.35 -10.49
N ASP A 155 -12.10 0.37 -9.80
CA ASP A 155 -10.68 0.04 -9.90
C ASP A 155 -10.30 -0.56 -11.27
N SER A 156 -11.17 -1.39 -11.83
CA SER A 156 -10.89 -2.13 -13.08
C SER A 156 -10.96 -1.26 -14.33
N TYR A 157 -11.65 -0.12 -14.28
CA TYR A 157 -11.90 0.73 -15.45
C TYR A 157 -11.48 2.20 -15.22
N PRO A 158 -10.16 2.50 -15.19
CA PRO A 158 -9.66 3.87 -14.95
C PRO A 158 -10.20 4.93 -15.92
N GLY A 159 -10.58 4.54 -17.14
CA GLY A 159 -11.14 5.44 -18.15
C GLY A 159 -12.56 5.93 -17.83
N THR A 160 -13.32 5.20 -17.01
CA THR A 160 -14.68 5.57 -16.58
C THR A 160 -14.79 5.84 -15.09
N ALA A 161 -13.72 5.62 -14.33
CA ALA A 161 -13.66 5.75 -12.88
C ALA A 161 -14.30 7.03 -12.33
N ALA A 162 -14.15 8.18 -13.00
CA ALA A 162 -14.78 9.42 -12.52
C ALA A 162 -16.33 9.36 -12.53
N ALA A 163 -16.92 8.79 -13.60
CA ALA A 163 -18.36 8.59 -13.71
C ALA A 163 -18.83 7.48 -12.76
N ASP A 164 -18.05 6.41 -12.65
CA ASP A 164 -18.36 5.26 -11.81
C ASP A 164 -18.35 5.66 -10.33
N ILE A 165 -17.29 6.35 -9.86
CA ILE A 165 -17.22 6.95 -8.52
C ILE A 165 -18.43 7.86 -8.31
N SER A 166 -18.74 8.77 -9.23
CA SER A 166 -19.87 9.70 -9.05
C SER A 166 -21.19 8.98 -8.78
N SER A 167 -21.45 7.90 -9.51
CA SER A 167 -22.69 7.10 -9.44
C SER A 167 -22.70 6.02 -8.36
N ALA A 168 -21.54 5.67 -7.80
CA ALA A 168 -21.40 4.65 -6.78
C ALA A 168 -22.13 5.01 -5.48
N SER A 169 -22.52 3.97 -4.74
CA SER A 169 -23.13 4.12 -3.42
C SER A 169 -22.17 4.79 -2.43
N VAL A 170 -22.73 5.44 -1.41
CA VAL A 170 -21.95 6.10 -0.35
C VAL A 170 -20.99 5.11 0.33
N ASP A 171 -21.44 3.89 0.57
CA ASP A 171 -20.63 2.86 1.22
C ASP A 171 -19.49 2.34 0.30
N ALA A 172 -19.73 2.18 -1.01
CA ALA A 172 -18.64 1.86 -1.95
C ALA A 172 -17.59 2.98 -2.00
N LYS A 173 -18.02 4.25 -2.01
CA LYS A 173 -17.12 5.42 -1.94
C LYS A 173 -16.28 5.42 -0.64
N ARG A 174 -16.87 5.02 0.49
CA ARG A 174 -16.13 4.89 1.76
C ARG A 174 -15.05 3.83 1.69
N ILE A 175 -15.33 2.67 1.08
CA ILE A 175 -14.34 1.60 0.88
C ILE A 175 -13.20 2.12 0.01
N PHE A 176 -13.54 2.71 -1.13
CA PHE A 176 -12.56 3.26 -2.06
C PHE A 176 -11.68 4.34 -1.39
N MET A 177 -12.29 5.27 -0.64
CA MET A 177 -11.56 6.32 0.08
C MET A 177 -10.64 5.75 1.18
N ALA A 178 -11.03 4.66 1.85
CA ALA A 178 -10.18 3.99 2.82
C ALA A 178 -8.97 3.29 2.17
N GLY A 179 -9.16 2.70 0.99
CA GLY A 179 -8.06 2.19 0.15
C GLY A 179 -7.07 3.30 -0.18
N LEU A 180 -7.56 4.40 -0.76
CA LEU A 180 -6.76 5.57 -1.14
C LEU A 180 -5.96 6.16 0.03
N THR A 181 -6.62 6.33 1.18
CA THR A 181 -5.99 6.84 2.41
C THR A 181 -4.91 5.90 2.92
N THR A 182 -5.13 4.59 2.80
CA THR A 182 -4.16 3.57 3.20
C THR A 182 -2.93 3.61 2.29
N GLU A 183 -3.13 3.71 0.98
CA GLU A 183 -2.04 3.83 0.00
C GLU A 183 -1.18 5.08 0.24
N LEU A 184 -1.81 6.24 0.41
CA LEU A 184 -1.09 7.48 0.72
C LEU A 184 -0.31 7.38 2.04
N SER A 185 -0.89 6.73 3.05
CA SER A 185 -0.20 6.49 4.33
C SER A 185 1.01 5.56 4.15
N GLN A 186 0.91 4.56 3.27
CA GLN A 186 2.02 3.66 2.96
C GLN A 186 3.15 4.40 2.25
N ILE A 187 2.84 5.28 1.29
CA ILE A 187 3.83 6.15 0.65
C ILE A 187 4.59 6.94 1.70
N VAL A 188 3.88 7.64 2.60
CA VAL A 188 4.51 8.41 3.70
C VAL A 188 5.44 7.53 4.54
N ASN A 189 5.01 6.32 4.90
CA ASN A 189 5.81 5.41 5.71
C ASN A 189 7.04 4.89 4.96
N GLN A 190 6.92 4.58 3.67
CA GLN A 190 8.05 4.13 2.85
C GLN A 190 9.09 5.23 2.69
N LEU A 191 8.65 6.47 2.44
CA LEU A 191 9.53 7.64 2.32
C LEU A 191 10.24 7.95 3.65
N ALA A 192 9.57 7.74 4.79
CA ALA A 192 10.20 7.91 6.10
C ALA A 192 11.34 6.89 6.38
N MET A 193 11.42 5.79 5.63
CA MET A 193 12.49 4.80 5.74
C MET A 193 13.66 5.08 4.78
N MET A 194 13.58 6.14 3.96
CA MET A 194 14.67 6.50 3.05
C MET A 194 15.90 7.01 3.81
N PRO A 195 17.11 6.80 3.26
CA PRO A 195 18.34 7.32 3.87
C PRO A 195 18.29 8.84 4.06
N PRO A 196 18.89 9.39 5.13
CA PRO A 196 18.96 10.83 5.34
C PRO A 196 19.55 11.55 4.12
N GLY A 197 18.84 12.56 3.62
CA GLY A 197 19.24 13.36 2.44
C GLY A 197 18.76 12.82 1.09
N ALA A 198 18.15 11.63 1.05
CA ALA A 198 17.43 11.19 -0.13
C ALA A 198 16.09 11.93 -0.22
N VAL A 199 15.79 12.49 -1.38
CA VAL A 199 14.54 13.20 -1.66
C VAL A 199 13.77 12.41 -2.70
N ALA A 200 12.47 12.24 -2.47
CA ALA A 200 11.54 11.76 -3.47
C ALA A 200 10.74 12.94 -4.01
N GLU A 201 10.57 12.99 -5.33
CA GLU A 201 9.72 13.96 -6.00
C GLU A 201 8.44 13.27 -6.46
N ALA A 202 7.32 13.98 -6.36
CA ALA A 202 6.06 13.51 -6.92
C ALA A 202 6.17 13.34 -8.45
N PRO A 203 5.58 12.29 -9.04
CA PRO A 203 5.45 12.19 -10.49
C PRO A 203 4.70 13.40 -11.08
N PRO A 204 4.94 13.77 -12.34
CA PRO A 204 4.21 14.87 -12.97
C PRO A 204 2.69 14.68 -12.89
N LYS A 205 1.97 15.72 -12.45
CA LYS A 205 0.50 15.76 -12.30
C LYS A 205 -0.08 14.78 -11.28
N TYR A 206 0.74 14.22 -10.39
CA TYR A 206 0.27 13.29 -9.37
C TYR A 206 -0.81 13.92 -8.49
N GLU A 207 -0.58 15.14 -8.01
CA GLU A 207 -1.46 15.85 -7.09
C GLU A 207 -2.77 16.26 -7.74
N GLU A 208 -2.74 16.72 -9.00
CA GLU A 208 -3.95 17.03 -9.77
C GLU A 208 -4.81 15.78 -9.95
N THR A 209 -4.18 14.66 -10.33
CA THR A 209 -4.87 13.38 -10.55
C THR A 209 -5.52 12.89 -9.25
N MET A 210 -4.78 12.93 -8.15
CA MET A 210 -5.26 12.53 -6.83
C MET A 210 -6.34 13.49 -6.32
N PHE A 211 -6.18 14.80 -6.52
CA PHE A 211 -7.17 15.80 -6.10
C PHE A 211 -8.50 15.65 -6.86
N ASN A 212 -8.45 15.33 -8.15
CA ASN A 212 -9.66 15.04 -8.92
C ASN A 212 -10.46 13.88 -8.31
N GLN A 213 -9.78 12.84 -7.80
CA GLN A 213 -10.44 11.75 -7.08
C GLN A 213 -11.02 12.23 -5.74
N VAL A 214 -10.26 13.03 -4.98
CA VAL A 214 -10.74 13.62 -3.72
C VAL A 214 -12.03 14.40 -3.94
N GLN A 215 -12.12 15.21 -5.00
CA GLN A 215 -13.33 15.99 -5.31
C GLN A 215 -14.56 15.11 -5.53
N LEU A 216 -14.40 13.94 -6.16
CA LEU A 216 -15.50 13.01 -6.42
C LEU A 216 -15.96 12.25 -5.16
N LEU A 217 -15.06 12.07 -4.20
CA LEU A 217 -15.31 11.39 -2.93
C LEU A 217 -15.75 12.33 -1.82
N TRP A 218 -15.59 13.64 -1.99
CA TRP A 218 -15.83 14.63 -0.95
C TRP A 218 -17.28 14.69 -0.49
N GLY A 219 -17.48 14.87 0.81
CA GLY A 219 -18.79 15.13 1.42
C GLY A 219 -19.62 13.87 1.68
N ASN A 220 -19.08 12.68 1.38
CA ASN A 220 -19.77 11.40 1.61
C ASN A 220 -19.59 10.90 3.06
N ASP A 221 -18.47 11.24 3.70
CA ASP A 221 -18.17 10.89 5.09
C ASP A 221 -17.18 11.90 5.66
N LYS A 222 -17.62 12.78 6.57
CA LYS A 222 -16.79 13.92 6.99
C LYS A 222 -15.52 13.51 7.74
N LYS A 223 -15.55 12.34 8.39
CA LYS A 223 -14.43 11.83 9.16
C LYS A 223 -13.37 11.27 8.22
N GLN A 224 -13.79 10.57 7.17
CA GLN A 224 -12.88 10.15 6.10
C GLN A 224 -12.41 11.32 5.25
N ASP A 225 -13.25 12.31 4.94
CA ASP A 225 -12.85 13.52 4.21
C ASP A 225 -11.69 14.23 4.91
N LYS A 226 -11.82 14.46 6.24
CA LYS A 226 -10.75 15.04 7.05
C LYS A 226 -9.49 14.18 7.00
N ARG A 227 -9.65 12.87 7.18
CA ARG A 227 -8.55 11.92 7.20
C ARG A 227 -7.81 11.86 5.85
N LEU A 228 -8.53 11.94 4.74
CA LEU A 228 -7.98 11.98 3.39
C LEU A 228 -7.15 13.25 3.17
N VAL A 229 -7.65 14.42 3.59
CA VAL A 229 -6.90 15.69 3.53
C VAL A 229 -5.60 15.60 4.35
N ASP A 230 -5.70 15.11 5.59
CA ASP A 230 -4.56 15.00 6.49
C ASP A 230 -3.46 14.09 5.89
N VAL A 231 -3.84 12.94 5.33
CA VAL A 231 -2.88 11.99 4.76
C VAL A 231 -2.36 12.47 3.41
N PHE A 232 -3.21 13.05 2.55
CA PHE A 232 -2.77 13.66 1.29
C PHE A 232 -1.69 14.72 1.54
N ASN A 233 -1.94 15.64 2.47
CA ASN A 233 -1.00 16.72 2.75
C ASN A 233 0.34 16.20 3.31
N ARG A 234 0.31 15.14 4.11
CA ARG A 234 1.53 14.46 4.57
C ARG A 234 2.28 13.75 3.44
N ALA A 235 1.56 13.13 2.51
CA ALA A 235 2.17 12.49 1.34
C ALA A 235 2.79 13.53 0.41
N ALA A 236 2.08 14.63 0.16
CA ALA A 236 2.57 15.77 -0.62
C ALA A 236 3.85 16.36 0.00
N GLU A 237 3.87 16.59 1.31
CA GLU A 237 5.08 17.05 2.02
C GLU A 237 6.23 16.05 1.89
N ALA A 238 5.97 14.75 2.09
CA ALA A 238 7.00 13.71 1.98
C ALA A 238 7.57 13.59 0.55
N LEU A 239 6.78 13.93 -0.47
CA LEU A 239 7.15 13.95 -1.88
C LEU A 239 7.67 15.32 -2.35
N SER A 240 7.93 16.25 -1.43
CA SER A 240 8.36 17.63 -1.74
C SER A 240 7.45 18.36 -2.73
N SER A 241 6.16 18.02 -2.72
CA SER A 241 5.17 18.63 -3.59
C SER A 241 4.92 20.09 -3.20
N PRO A 242 4.80 21.00 -4.16
CA PRO A 242 4.36 22.35 -3.89
C PRO A 242 2.85 22.42 -3.62
N PHE A 243 2.07 21.35 -3.77
CA PHE A 243 0.62 21.38 -3.63
C PHE A 243 0.14 20.80 -2.29
N ARG A 244 -0.97 21.33 -1.78
CA ARG A 244 -1.71 20.77 -0.65
C ARG A 244 -3.21 20.96 -0.85
N ILE A 245 -4.01 20.18 -0.13
CA ILE A 245 -5.46 20.36 -0.06
C ILE A 245 -5.82 21.23 1.15
N GLU A 246 -6.61 22.26 0.89
CA GLU A 246 -7.27 23.08 1.91
C GLU A 246 -8.79 22.97 1.78
N VAL A 247 -9.50 23.09 2.90
CA VAL A 247 -10.96 23.17 2.90
C VAL A 247 -11.37 24.64 2.88
N THR A 248 -12.07 25.06 1.83
CA THR A 248 -12.55 26.43 1.66
C THR A 248 -13.57 26.80 2.75
N PRO A 249 -13.87 28.10 2.95
CA PRO A 249 -14.97 28.52 3.84
C PRO A 249 -16.33 27.94 3.45
N ALA A 250 -16.51 27.54 2.18
CA ALA A 250 -17.72 26.87 1.69
C ALA A 250 -17.78 25.37 2.06
N GLY A 251 -16.73 24.83 2.69
CA GLY A 251 -16.65 23.42 3.09
C GLY A 251 -16.26 22.47 1.96
N THR A 252 -15.69 22.98 0.86
CA THR A 252 -15.24 22.18 -0.29
C THR A 252 -13.71 22.08 -0.32
N PRO A 253 -13.13 21.01 -0.86
CA PRO A 253 -11.68 20.89 -0.94
C PRO A 253 -11.17 21.72 -2.12
N ALA A 254 -10.01 22.32 -1.96
CA ALA A 254 -9.28 23.08 -2.98
C ALA A 254 -7.82 22.66 -2.98
N LEU A 255 -7.26 22.40 -4.16
CA LEU A 255 -5.83 22.22 -4.34
C LEU A 255 -5.19 23.60 -4.40
N VAL A 256 -4.24 23.87 -3.52
CA VAL A 256 -3.54 25.14 -3.43
C VAL A 256 -2.03 24.92 -3.51
N GLU A 257 -1.34 25.86 -4.13
CA GLU A 257 0.11 25.90 -4.15
C GLU A 257 0.62 26.49 -2.83
N SER A 258 1.39 25.71 -2.10
CA SER A 258 2.00 26.04 -0.83
C SER A 258 3.20 26.95 -1.07
N THR A 259 3.10 28.21 -0.63
CA THR A 259 4.22 29.17 -0.70
C THR A 259 5.32 28.91 0.34
N SER A 260 5.19 27.88 1.18
CA SER A 260 6.13 27.59 2.26
C SER A 260 7.15 26.54 1.84
N ALA A 261 8.30 26.99 1.36
CA ALA A 261 9.49 26.19 1.05
C ALA A 261 10.24 25.67 2.30
N THR A 262 9.56 25.43 3.41
CA THR A 262 10.22 24.94 4.63
C THR A 262 9.61 23.59 5.02
N PRO A 263 10.38 22.48 4.89
CA PRO A 263 9.96 21.18 5.41
C PRO A 263 9.67 21.33 6.90
N GLN A 264 8.46 21.02 7.35
CA GLN A 264 8.23 20.94 8.78
C GLN A 264 8.92 19.65 9.24
N THR A 265 9.83 19.78 10.21
CA THR A 265 10.44 18.60 10.81
C THR A 265 9.32 17.70 11.34
N PRO A 266 9.23 16.43 10.91
CA PRO A 266 8.12 15.56 11.29
C PRO A 266 8.11 15.39 12.81
N THR A 267 7.13 16.01 13.47
CA THR A 267 6.88 15.81 14.90
C THR A 267 6.10 14.52 15.07
N PHE A 268 6.82 13.45 15.35
CA PHE A 268 6.23 12.19 15.81
C PHE A 268 5.60 12.39 17.19
N PRO A 269 4.34 11.96 17.43
CA PRO A 269 3.75 11.95 18.76
C PRO A 269 4.54 10.96 19.63
N GLY A 270 5.32 11.46 20.59
CA GLY A 270 6.01 10.62 21.59
C GLY A 270 7.51 10.85 21.77
N GLN A 271 8.18 11.65 20.92
CA GLN A 271 9.57 12.04 21.19
C GLN A 271 9.62 13.07 22.32
N LYS A 272 9.78 12.60 23.56
CA LYS A 272 10.28 13.44 24.66
C LYS A 272 11.61 14.04 24.21
N LYS A 273 11.68 15.38 24.14
CA LYS A 273 12.94 16.12 23.97
C LYS A 273 13.93 15.60 25.03
N GLY A 274 14.96 14.89 24.60
CA GLY A 274 16.09 14.57 25.46
C GLY A 274 16.74 15.87 25.95
N PRO A 275 17.33 15.90 27.15
CA PRO A 275 17.93 17.10 27.69
C PRO A 275 19.06 17.59 26.77
N LYS A 276 19.06 18.90 26.47
CA LYS A 276 20.15 19.57 25.74
C LYS A 276 21.43 19.41 26.56
N LEU A 277 22.40 18.66 26.02
CA LEU A 277 23.79 18.68 26.50
C LEU A 277 24.40 20.03 26.12
N THR A 278 24.52 20.92 27.10
CA THR A 278 25.40 22.09 27.01
C THR A 278 26.81 21.62 27.31
N TRP A 279 27.68 21.59 26.30
CA TRP A 279 29.12 21.46 26.52
C TRP A 279 29.61 22.79 27.10
N GLY A 280 30.02 22.74 28.37
CA GLY A 280 30.57 23.88 29.09
C GLY A 280 31.98 24.20 28.60
N ASP A 281 32.28 25.49 28.58
CA ASP A 281 33.56 26.09 28.23
C ASP A 281 34.73 25.46 29.01
N ASP A 282 35.70 24.91 28.27
CA ASP A 282 37.00 24.52 28.79
C ASP A 282 37.77 25.78 29.23
N LYS A 283 37.96 25.94 30.54
CA LYS A 283 39.03 26.74 31.11
C LYS A 283 40.20 25.83 31.42
N THR A 284 41.24 25.93 30.59
CA THR A 284 42.58 25.41 30.88
C THR A 284 43.18 26.07 32.13
N PRO A 285 43.80 25.31 33.05
CA PRO A 285 44.79 25.83 33.98
C PRO A 285 46.13 26.12 33.29
#